data_AF-A0A951P7A6-F1
#
_entry.id   AF-A0A951P7A6-F1
#
_cell.length_a   1.000
_cell.length_b   1.000
_cell.length_c   1.000
_cell.angle_alpha   90.00
_cell.angle_beta   90.00
_cell.angle_gamma   90.00
#
_symmetry.space_group_name_H-M   'P 1'
#
loop_
_entity.id
_entity.type
_entity.pdbx_description
1 polymer ?
#
loop_
_entity_poly.entity_id
_entity_poly.type
_entity_poly.pdbx_seq_one_letter_code
_entity_poly.pdbx_strand_id
1 'polypeptide(L)'
;MVSPRDKSSDRYDRKLLKLLHLLADFDGEISAEAAALLNQLRHRPDLVPPLYADVFGLPIATTCSSLVQRIETLTPAQNAVASYAFTIFRSYEQMLGVQSSAKPEQQAAYDSQLEQVRLQVAKTKLVLAEALAKSPE
;
A
#
# COMPACT_ATOMS: atom_id res chain seq x y z
N MET A 1 -24.84 9.45 13.56
CA MET A 1 -24.61 8.07 14.04
C MET A 1 -23.25 7.64 13.52
N VAL A 2 -22.26 7.56 14.41
CA VAL A 2 -20.91 7.11 14.07
C VAL A 2 -20.96 5.58 14.04
N SER A 3 -20.78 4.99 12.85
CA SER A 3 -20.69 3.54 12.70
C SER A 3 -19.58 3.00 13.61
N PRO A 4 -19.81 1.93 14.38
CA PRO A 4 -18.79 1.40 15.26
C PRO A 4 -17.66 0.86 14.36
N ARG A 5 -16.52 1.57 14.32
CA ARG A 5 -15.28 1.03 13.77
C ARG A 5 -14.98 -0.24 14.56
N ASP A 6 -15.14 -1.35 13.89
CA ASP A 6 -14.89 -2.68 14.39
C ASP A 6 -13.43 -2.73 14.87
N LYS A 7 -13.19 -2.96 16.17
CA LYS A 7 -11.85 -2.95 16.80
C LYS A 7 -10.87 -3.95 16.16
N SER A 8 -11.41 -4.87 15.38
CA SER A 8 -10.70 -5.81 14.53
C SER A 8 -9.98 -5.06 13.38
N SER A 9 -10.66 -4.13 12.69
CA SER A 9 -10.13 -3.24 11.63
C SER A 9 -8.87 -2.48 12.07
N ASP A 10 -8.87 -1.91 13.27
CA ASP A 10 -7.74 -1.12 13.82
C ASP A 10 -6.45 -1.91 14.06
N ARG A 11 -6.53 -3.24 14.22
CA ARG A 11 -5.34 -4.10 14.38
C ARG A 11 -4.87 -4.65 13.04
N TYR A 12 -5.76 -4.73 12.04
CA TYR A 12 -5.48 -5.21 10.70
C TYR A 12 -4.81 -4.17 9.82
N ASP A 13 -5.26 -2.92 9.91
CA ASP A 13 -4.55 -1.79 9.33
C ASP A 13 -3.10 -1.82 9.81
N ARG A 14 -2.85 -2.06 11.11
CA ARG A 14 -1.48 -2.12 11.64
C ARG A 14 -0.61 -3.24 11.05
N LYS A 15 -1.15 -4.42 10.73
CA LYS A 15 -0.35 -5.51 10.13
C LYS A 15 -0.02 -5.23 8.67
N LEU A 16 -1.00 -4.76 7.91
CA LEU A 16 -0.81 -4.37 6.52
C LEU A 16 0.16 -3.19 6.43
N LEU A 17 -0.05 -2.15 7.24
CA LEU A 17 0.86 -1.00 7.37
C LEU A 17 2.28 -1.42 7.75
N LYS A 18 2.42 -2.35 8.71
CA LYS A 18 3.73 -2.86 9.10
C LYS A 18 4.41 -3.60 7.96
N LEU A 19 3.68 -4.43 7.21
CA LEU A 19 4.21 -5.07 6.01
C LEU A 19 4.65 -4.02 4.98
N LEU A 20 3.81 -3.01 4.72
CA LEU A 20 4.12 -1.93 3.78
C LEU A 20 5.37 -1.16 4.19
N HIS A 21 5.58 -0.90 5.48
CA HIS A 21 6.81 -0.28 5.97
C HIS A 21 8.03 -1.15 5.71
N LEU A 22 7.96 -2.44 6.03
CA LEU A 22 9.07 -3.36 5.80
C LEU A 22 9.41 -3.52 4.32
N LEU A 23 8.40 -3.49 3.45
CA LEU A 23 8.61 -3.57 2.00
C LEU A 23 9.03 -2.22 1.38
N ALA A 24 8.69 -1.09 2.01
CA ALA A 24 9.15 0.23 1.57
C ALA A 24 10.66 0.41 1.78
N ASP A 25 11.21 -0.20 2.82
CA ASP A 25 12.63 -0.15 3.15
C ASP A 25 13.43 -1.28 2.46
N PHE A 26 12.95 -1.79 1.31
CA PHE A 26 13.55 -2.91 0.58
C PHE A 26 15.02 -2.64 0.21
N ASP A 27 15.90 -3.52 0.68
CA ASP A 27 17.35 -3.49 0.46
C ASP A 27 17.84 -4.51 -0.59
N GLY A 28 16.91 -5.23 -1.22
CA GLY A 28 17.20 -6.29 -2.18
C GLY A 28 16.56 -7.63 -1.82
N GLU A 29 16.15 -7.84 -0.56
CA GLU A 29 15.52 -9.07 -0.11
C GLU A 29 14.26 -8.82 0.74
N ILE A 30 13.32 -9.77 0.71
CA ILE A 30 12.16 -9.74 1.61
C ILE A 30 12.63 -10.25 2.97
N SER A 31 12.59 -9.40 3.99
CA SER A 31 12.98 -9.77 5.35
C SER A 31 12.14 -10.93 5.89
N ALA A 32 12.71 -11.73 6.80
CA ALA A 32 11.98 -12.83 7.44
C ALA A 32 10.70 -12.36 8.15
N GLU A 33 10.70 -11.13 8.68
CA GLU A 33 9.53 -10.51 9.28
C GLU A 33 8.46 -10.16 8.24
N ALA A 34 8.85 -9.60 7.10
CA ALA A 34 7.93 -9.33 5.99
C ALA A 34 7.35 -10.64 5.44
N ALA A 35 8.15 -11.70 5.30
CA ALA A 35 7.69 -13.02 4.88
C ALA A 35 6.66 -13.62 5.86
N ALA A 36 6.88 -13.48 7.17
CA ALA A 36 5.94 -13.94 8.19
C ALA A 36 4.60 -13.16 8.11
N LEU A 37 4.65 -11.86 7.84
CA LEU A 37 3.45 -11.03 7.67
C LEU A 37 2.71 -11.35 6.37
N LEU A 38 3.42 -11.58 5.26
CA LEU A 38 2.83 -12.03 3.99
C LEU A 38 2.06 -13.35 4.20
N ASN A 39 2.66 -14.32 4.87
CA ASN A 39 2.01 -15.61 5.14
C ASN A 39 0.75 -15.45 6.01
N GLN A 40 0.77 -14.57 7.01
CA GLN A 40 -0.41 -14.26 7.82
C GLN A 40 -1.52 -13.55 7.04
N LEU A 41 -1.16 -12.68 6.10
CA LEU A 41 -2.12 -11.91 5.30
C LEU A 41 -2.67 -12.71 4.11
N ARG A 42 -1.96 -13.73 3.64
CA ARG A 42 -2.35 -14.60 2.52
C ARG A 42 -3.69 -15.30 2.73
N HIS A 43 -4.03 -15.66 3.97
CA HIS A 43 -5.26 -16.39 4.28
C HIS A 43 -6.46 -15.49 4.56
N ARG A 44 -6.35 -14.18 4.32
CA ARG A 44 -7.41 -13.23 4.66
C ARG A 44 -8.24 -12.81 3.44
N PRO A 45 -9.58 -12.88 3.53
CA PRO A 45 -10.48 -12.45 2.46
C PRO A 45 -10.84 -10.96 2.52
N ASP A 46 -10.29 -10.19 3.48
CA ASP A 46 -10.63 -8.78 3.65
C ASP A 46 -10.21 -7.94 2.44
N LEU A 47 -11.01 -6.92 2.11
CA LEU A 47 -10.69 -5.99 1.03
C LEU A 47 -9.52 -5.08 1.42
N VAL A 48 -8.65 -4.78 0.46
CA VAL A 48 -7.60 -3.77 0.64
C VAL A 48 -8.12 -2.37 0.28
N PRO A 49 -7.50 -1.31 0.81
CA PRO A 49 -7.78 0.05 0.34
C PRO A 49 -7.70 0.14 -1.19
N PRO A 50 -8.65 0.81 -1.87
CA PRO A 50 -8.68 0.88 -3.34
C PRO A 50 -7.37 1.41 -3.95
N LEU A 51 -6.69 2.32 -3.25
CA LEU A 51 -5.39 2.84 -3.67
C LEU A 51 -4.33 1.74 -3.82
N TYR A 52 -4.35 0.75 -2.94
CA TYR A 52 -3.38 -0.33 -2.94
C TYR A 52 -3.66 -1.26 -4.11
N ALA A 53 -4.93 -1.59 -4.35
CA ALA A 53 -5.31 -2.36 -5.53
C ALA A 53 -4.94 -1.63 -6.83
N ASP A 54 -5.20 -0.32 -6.90
CA ASP A 54 -5.02 0.48 -8.12
C ASP A 54 -3.56 0.55 -8.59
N VAL A 55 -2.60 0.75 -7.68
CA VAL A 55 -1.17 0.83 -8.05
C VAL A 55 -0.65 -0.49 -8.60
N PHE A 56 -1.17 -1.62 -8.10
CA PHE A 56 -0.79 -2.95 -8.59
C PHE A 56 -1.62 -3.42 -9.81
N GLY A 57 -2.51 -2.56 -10.32
CA GLY A 57 -3.39 -2.87 -11.45
C GLY A 57 -4.42 -3.95 -11.14
N LEU A 58 -4.79 -4.10 -9.86
CA LEU A 58 -5.74 -5.10 -9.39
C LEU A 58 -7.17 -4.51 -9.36
N PRO A 59 -8.22 -5.34 -9.46
CA PRO A 59 -9.61 -4.87 -9.38
C PRO A 59 -9.93 -4.13 -8.07
N ILE A 60 -10.90 -3.21 -8.08
CA ILE A 60 -11.28 -2.44 -6.87
C ILE A 60 -11.77 -3.34 -5.72
N ALA A 61 -12.33 -4.52 -6.03
CA ALA A 61 -12.76 -5.52 -5.05
C ALA A 61 -11.64 -6.51 -4.65
N THR A 62 -10.38 -6.10 -4.75
CA THR A 62 -9.23 -6.96 -4.41
C THR A 62 -9.13 -7.22 -2.92
N THR A 63 -8.85 -8.47 -2.57
CA THR A 63 -8.63 -8.90 -1.19
C THR A 63 -7.15 -8.82 -0.81
N CYS A 64 -6.86 -8.85 0.50
CA CYS A 64 -5.51 -8.97 1.02
C CYS A 64 -4.79 -10.19 0.43
N SER A 65 -5.45 -11.33 0.30
CA SER A 65 -4.88 -12.53 -0.29
C SER A 65 -4.40 -12.30 -1.74
N SER A 66 -5.20 -11.62 -2.55
CA SER A 66 -4.85 -11.31 -3.94
C SER A 66 -3.71 -10.28 -4.04
N LEU A 67 -3.68 -9.28 -3.15
CA LEU A 67 -2.56 -8.35 -3.07
C LEU A 67 -1.26 -9.05 -2.66
N VAL A 68 -1.32 -9.92 -1.64
CA VAL A 68 -0.16 -10.71 -1.18
C VAL A 68 0.36 -11.60 -2.30
N GLN A 69 -0.53 -12.33 -2.98
CA GLN A 69 -0.16 -13.16 -4.12
C GLN A 69 0.52 -12.33 -5.21
N ARG A 70 0.01 -11.12 -5.49
CA ARG A 70 0.64 -10.22 -6.46
C ARG A 70 2.06 -9.84 -6.05
N ILE A 71 2.28 -9.48 -4.79
CA ILE A 71 3.60 -9.12 -4.25
C ILE A 71 4.57 -10.31 -4.32
N GLU A 72 4.11 -11.52 -4.00
CA GLU A 72 4.95 -12.72 -4.02
C GLU A 72 5.37 -13.14 -5.43
N THR A 73 4.62 -12.74 -6.46
CA THR A 73 4.96 -13.00 -7.87
C THR A 73 5.92 -11.99 -8.48
N LEU A 74 6.30 -10.93 -7.75
CA LEU A 74 7.19 -9.90 -8.27
C LEU A 74 8.62 -10.42 -8.35
N THR A 75 9.28 -10.16 -9.48
CA THR A 75 10.72 -10.34 -9.60
C THR A 75 11.47 -9.33 -8.72
N PRO A 76 12.75 -9.54 -8.39
CA PRO A 76 13.54 -8.58 -7.62
C PRO A 76 13.53 -7.15 -8.21
N ALA A 77 13.60 -7.04 -9.54
CA ALA A 77 13.51 -5.76 -10.24
C ALA A 77 12.12 -5.10 -10.09
N GLN A 78 11.05 -5.90 -10.15
CA GLN A 78 9.70 -5.39 -9.93
C GLN A 78 9.46 -5.03 -8.45
N ASN A 79 10.04 -5.77 -7.51
CA ASN A 79 10.02 -5.43 -6.09
C ASN A 79 10.73 -4.10 -5.79
N ALA A 80 11.86 -3.83 -6.44
CA ALA A 80 12.54 -2.55 -6.34
C ALA A 80 11.70 -1.38 -6.88
N VAL A 81 10.86 -1.60 -7.90
CA VAL A 81 9.90 -0.59 -8.37
C VAL A 81 8.71 -0.48 -7.41
N ALA A 82 8.23 -1.61 -6.88
CA ALA A 82 7.11 -1.66 -5.94
C ALA A 82 7.45 -1.06 -4.56
N SER A 83 8.72 -1.02 -4.13
CA SER A 83 9.13 -0.35 -2.89
C SER A 83 8.80 1.14 -2.88
N TYR A 84 8.87 1.80 -4.05
CA TYR A 84 8.39 3.16 -4.21
C TYR A 84 6.87 3.28 -3.99
N ALA A 85 6.08 2.31 -4.44
CA ALA A 85 4.64 2.27 -4.15
C ALA A 85 4.36 2.13 -2.66
N PHE A 86 5.10 1.25 -1.98
CA PHE A 86 4.96 1.05 -0.54
C PHE A 86 5.34 2.29 0.27
N THR A 87 6.35 3.04 -0.17
CA THR A 87 6.72 4.34 0.42
C THR A 87 5.57 5.36 0.28
N ILE A 88 4.89 5.38 -0.86
CA ILE A 88 3.75 6.27 -1.10
C ILE A 88 2.57 5.89 -0.20
N PHE A 89 2.28 4.60 -0.03
CA PHE A 89 1.22 4.15 0.87
C PHE A 89 1.50 4.55 2.32
N ARG A 90 2.75 4.40 2.78
CA ARG A 90 3.17 4.88 4.09
C ARG A 90 2.86 6.38 4.28
N SER A 91 3.24 7.21 3.31
CA SER A 91 2.96 8.66 3.35
C SER A 91 1.47 8.96 3.35
N TYR A 92 0.69 8.26 2.52
CA TYR A 92 -0.76 8.42 2.45
C TYR A 92 -1.45 8.10 3.78
N GLU A 93 -1.05 7.02 4.43
CA GLU A 93 -1.61 6.58 5.70
C GLU A 93 -1.24 7.52 6.86
N GLN A 94 -0.02 8.05 6.85
CA GLN A 94 0.38 9.12 7.78
C GLN A 94 -0.48 10.36 7.60
N MET A 95 -0.77 10.76 6.36
CA MET A 95 -1.64 11.89 6.07
C MET A 95 -3.08 11.67 6.55
N LEU A 96 -3.66 10.48 6.32
CA LEU A 96 -5.00 10.14 6.80
C LEU A 96 -5.09 10.22 8.34
N GLY A 97 -4.03 9.79 9.03
CA GLY A 97 -3.90 9.93 10.48
C GLY A 97 -3.81 11.38 10.95
N VAL A 98 -3.13 12.25 10.21
CA VAL A 98 -3.03 13.68 10.53
C VAL A 98 -4.34 14.42 10.26
N GLN A 99 -5.05 14.10 9.17
CA GLN A 99 -6.33 14.72 8.80
C GLN A 99 -7.36 14.64 9.92
N SER A 100 -7.39 13.53 10.66
CA SER A 100 -8.32 13.32 11.78
C SER A 100 -8.07 14.27 12.96
N SER A 101 -6.96 15.00 12.95
CA SER A 101 -6.53 15.96 13.97
C SER A 101 -6.29 17.38 13.44
N ALA A 102 -6.47 17.62 12.14
CA ALA A 102 -6.09 18.87 11.49
C ALA A 102 -7.09 20.01 11.74
N LYS A 103 -6.57 21.22 11.98
CA LYS A 103 -7.37 22.46 12.09
C LYS A 103 -7.75 23.00 10.70
N PRO A 104 -8.82 23.82 10.57
CA PRO A 104 -9.22 24.41 9.29
C PRO A 104 -8.10 25.18 8.57
N GLU A 105 -7.19 25.80 9.35
CA GLU A 105 -6.02 26.53 8.86
C GLU A 105 -4.97 25.64 8.16
N GLN A 106 -5.00 24.33 8.42
CA GLN A 106 -4.08 23.34 7.85
C GLN A 106 -4.66 22.63 6.61
N GLN A 107 -5.93 22.91 6.26
CA GLN A 107 -6.63 22.23 5.18
C GLN A 107 -5.94 22.43 3.82
N ALA A 108 -5.52 23.65 3.50
CA ALA A 108 -4.85 23.95 2.23
C ALA A 108 -3.48 23.23 2.08
N ALA A 109 -2.75 23.08 3.19
CA ALA A 109 -1.49 22.32 3.20
C ALA A 109 -1.74 20.82 3.03
N TYR A 110 -2.78 20.29 3.67
CA TYR A 110 -3.22 18.90 3.51
C TYR A 110 -3.63 18.60 2.07
N ASP A 111 -4.45 19.46 1.45
CA ASP A 111 -4.90 19.28 0.07
C ASP A 111 -3.72 19.30 -0.91
N SER A 112 -2.75 20.19 -0.71
CA SER A 112 -1.53 20.25 -1.51
C SER A 112 -0.69 18.98 -1.40
N GLN A 113 -0.51 18.45 -0.17
CA GLN A 113 0.19 17.18 0.05
C GLN A 113 -0.56 16.01 -0.60
N LEU A 114 -1.89 16.03 -0.58
CA LEU A 114 -2.71 14.97 -1.13
C LEU A 114 -2.58 14.91 -2.65
N GLU A 115 -2.54 16.08 -3.31
CA GLU A 115 -2.26 16.17 -4.75
C GLU A 115 -0.85 15.67 -5.10
N GLN A 116 0.15 15.95 -4.27
CA GLN A 116 1.49 15.39 -4.48
C GLN A 116 1.50 13.86 -4.40
N VAL A 117 0.80 13.28 -3.41
CA VAL A 117 0.64 11.83 -3.29
C VAL A 117 -0.05 11.27 -4.53
N ARG A 118 -1.15 11.86 -5.00
CA ARG A 118 -1.86 11.43 -6.22
C ARG A 118 -0.95 11.42 -7.44
N LEU A 119 -0.11 12.45 -7.61
CA LEU A 119 0.84 12.52 -8.71
C LEU A 119 1.92 11.43 -8.62
N GLN A 120 2.43 11.17 -7.42
CA GLN A 120 3.40 10.09 -7.20
C GLN A 120 2.78 8.71 -7.47
N VAL A 121 1.55 8.48 -7.01
CA VAL A 121 0.76 7.26 -7.29
C VAL A 121 0.64 7.03 -8.78
N ALA A 122 0.22 8.06 -9.54
CA ALA A 122 0.05 7.95 -10.99
C ALA A 122 1.34 7.58 -11.72
N LYS A 123 2.48 8.20 -11.33
CA LYS A 123 3.80 7.89 -11.88
C LYS A 123 4.23 6.47 -11.56
N THR A 124 4.16 6.08 -10.28
CA THR A 124 4.58 4.76 -9.83
C THR A 124 3.73 3.66 -10.43
N LYS A 125 2.41 3.87 -10.56
CA LYS A 125 1.51 2.95 -11.25
C LYS A 125 1.94 2.71 -12.70
N LEU A 126 2.29 3.78 -13.43
CA LEU A 126 2.74 3.66 -14.81
C LEU A 126 4.05 2.87 -14.91
N VAL A 127 5.05 3.22 -14.10
CA VAL A 127 6.36 2.53 -14.09
C VAL A 127 6.22 1.06 -13.66
N LEU A 128 5.40 0.78 -12.66
CA LEU A 128 5.15 -0.59 -12.20
C LEU A 128 4.38 -1.39 -13.24
N ALA A 129 3.37 -0.81 -13.90
CA ALA A 129 2.67 -1.46 -15.00
C ALA A 129 3.61 -1.83 -16.15
N GLU A 130 4.54 -0.94 -16.53
CA GLU A 130 5.56 -1.24 -17.53
C GLU A 130 6.50 -2.37 -17.08
N ALA A 131 6.95 -2.35 -15.82
CA ALA A 131 7.83 -3.39 -15.27
C ALA A 131 7.12 -4.76 -15.19
N LEU A 132 5.82 -4.77 -14.92
CA LEU A 132 4.98 -5.97 -14.89
C LEU A 132 4.72 -6.52 -16.30
N ALA A 133 4.51 -5.64 -17.28
CA ALA A 133 4.30 -6.00 -18.68
C ALA A 133 5.57 -6.57 -19.35
N LYS A 134 6.76 -6.13 -18.91
CA LYS A 134 8.07 -6.59 -19.39
C LYS A 134 8.51 -7.95 -18.82
N SER A 135 7.59 -8.81 -18.37
CA SER A 135 7.97 -10.13 -17.85
C SER A 135 8.75 -10.90 -18.92
N PRO A 136 9.98 -11.38 -18.63
CA PRO A 136 10.71 -12.22 -19.57
C PRO A 136 10.00 -13.58 -19.63
N GLU A 137 9.70 -14.04 -20.84
CA GLU A 137 9.48 -15.47 -21.10
C GLU A 137 10.73 -16.27 -20.71
#